data_AF-A0A2D4KWW9-F1
#
_entry.id   AF-A0A2D4KWW9-F1
#
_cell.length_a   1.000
_cell.length_b   1.000
_cell.length_c   1.000
_cell.angle_alpha   90.00
_cell.angle_beta   90.00
_cell.angle_gamma   90.00
#
_symmetry.space_group_name_H-M   'P 1'
#
loop_
_entity.id
_entity.type
_entity.pdbx_description
1 polymer ?
#
loop_
_entity_poly.entity_id
_entity_poly.type
_entity_poly.pdbx_seq_one_letter_code
_entity_poly.pdbx_strand_id
1 'polypeptide(L)'
;MSGHFDKKIRFWDIRTESVVREVELLGRITALDLNPERTELLTCSRDDLLKIIDLRISGVKHTFSAPGFKCGSDWTRVVFSPDGNYVVAGSADGSLYIWSVLTGKVERTLSKYHSNPINAVAWSPSGAHVVSVDKGNKAVLWSEF
;
A
#
# COMPACT_ATOMS: atom_id res chain seq x y z
N MET A 1 11.53 -10.36 -0.68
CA MET A 1 11.61 -8.93 -1.05
C MET A 1 11.57 -8.12 0.23
N SER A 2 12.29 -7.00 0.29
CA SER A 2 12.27 -6.10 1.45
C SER A 2 12.30 -4.64 1.02
N GLY A 3 11.61 -3.79 1.77
CA GLY A 3 11.64 -2.33 1.61
C GLY A 3 12.53 -1.71 2.66
N HIS A 4 13.25 -0.64 2.32
CA HIS A 4 14.28 -0.06 3.18
C HIS A 4 14.18 1.47 3.30
N PHE A 5 14.82 2.01 4.34
CA PHE A 5 14.92 3.45 4.61
C PHE A 5 15.94 4.18 3.72
N ASP A 6 16.76 3.45 2.97
CA ASP A 6 17.58 4.01 1.90
C ASP A 6 16.81 4.13 0.57
N LYS A 7 15.47 4.04 0.63
CA LYS A 7 14.52 4.16 -0.50
C LYS A 7 14.57 3.00 -1.48
N LYS A 8 15.26 1.92 -1.15
CA LYS A 8 15.39 0.76 -2.02
C LYS A 8 14.43 -0.35 -1.64
N ILE A 9 13.99 -1.06 -2.67
CA ILE A 9 13.37 -2.37 -2.58
C ILE A 9 14.41 -3.38 -3.04
N ARG A 10 14.66 -4.39 -2.21
CA ARG A 10 15.62 -5.46 -2.51
C ARG A 10 14.91 -6.77 -2.77
N PHE A 11 15.28 -7.39 -3.87
CA PHE A 11 14.92 -8.76 -4.22
C PHE A 11 16.08 -9.65 -3.86
N TRP A 12 15.78 -10.72 -3.12
CA TRP A 12 16.77 -11.62 -2.55
C TRP A 12 16.60 -12.98 -3.16
N ASP A 13 17.70 -13.60 -3.53
CA ASP A 13 17.76 -15.05 -3.70
C ASP A 13 18.12 -15.66 -2.34
N ILE A 14 17.19 -16.44 -1.80
CA ILE A 14 17.35 -17.07 -0.48
C ILE A 14 18.32 -18.25 -0.49
N ARG A 15 18.64 -18.82 -1.66
CA ARG A 15 19.57 -19.96 -1.80
C ARG A 15 21.01 -19.47 -1.84
N THR A 16 21.24 -18.30 -2.44
CA THR A 16 22.57 -17.68 -2.54
C THR A 16 22.79 -16.56 -1.52
N GLU A 17 21.78 -16.25 -0.70
CA GLU A 17 21.79 -15.21 0.33
C GLU A 17 22.23 -13.84 -0.20
N SER A 18 21.85 -13.53 -1.44
CA SER A 18 22.32 -12.34 -2.15
C SER A 18 21.18 -11.49 -2.70
N VAL A 19 21.46 -10.19 -2.83
CA VAL A 19 20.56 -9.26 -3.52
C VAL A 19 20.71 -9.47 -5.02
N VAL A 20 19.65 -9.93 -5.68
CA VAL A 20 19.63 -10.16 -7.14
C VAL A 20 19.14 -8.95 -7.92
N ARG A 21 18.41 -8.05 -7.24
CA ARG A 21 17.90 -6.80 -7.84
C ARG A 21 17.61 -5.77 -6.77
N GLU A 22 17.86 -4.51 -7.14
CA GLU A 22 17.41 -3.34 -6.39
C GLU A 22 16.49 -2.48 -7.26
N VAL A 23 15.49 -1.87 -6.64
CA VAL A 23 14.66 -0.80 -7.24
C VAL A 23 14.67 0.38 -6.29
N GLU A 24 15.08 1.55 -6.77
CA GLU A 24 15.11 2.78 -5.98
C GLU A 24 13.87 3.63 -6.24
N LEU A 25 13.20 4.06 -5.17
CA LEU A 25 12.06 4.99 -5.21
C LEU A 25 12.47 6.36 -4.63
N LEU A 26 11.59 7.35 -4.66
CA LEU A 26 11.93 8.71 -4.21
C LEU A 26 11.87 8.85 -2.68
N GLY A 27 11.04 8.04 -2.02
CA GLY A 27 10.84 8.00 -0.58
C GLY A 27 11.26 6.69 0.08
N ARG A 28 11.40 6.73 1.41
CA ARG A 28 11.63 5.54 2.26
C ARG A 28 10.46 4.58 2.11
N ILE A 29 10.73 3.29 1.98
CA ILE A 29 9.68 2.28 1.77
C ILE A 29 8.97 2.00 3.11
N THR A 30 7.64 2.09 3.12
CA THR A 30 6.81 1.91 4.32
C THR A 30 6.07 0.58 4.33
N ALA A 31 5.70 0.09 3.15
CA ALA A 31 4.98 -1.17 2.98
C ALA A 31 5.27 -1.81 1.62
N LEU A 32 5.13 -3.14 1.61
CA LEU A 32 5.17 -4.00 0.44
C LEU A 32 4.00 -4.97 0.55
N ASP A 33 3.30 -5.21 -0.55
CA ASP A 33 2.25 -6.22 -0.65
C ASP A 33 2.23 -6.86 -2.04
N LEU A 34 1.82 -8.12 -2.15
CA LEU A 34 1.70 -8.81 -3.43
C LEU A 34 0.24 -8.85 -3.88
N ASN A 35 0.01 -8.70 -5.17
CA ASN A 35 -1.31 -9.00 -5.71
C ASN A 35 -1.63 -10.50 -5.53
N PRO A 36 -2.91 -10.91 -5.62
CA PRO A 36 -3.32 -12.31 -5.42
C PRO A 36 -2.54 -13.32 -6.27
N GLU A 37 -2.27 -12.96 -7.53
CA GLU A 37 -1.52 -13.78 -8.50
C GLU A 37 0.01 -13.78 -8.27
N ARG A 38 0.51 -12.96 -7.33
CA ARG A 38 1.93 -12.77 -7.00
C ARG A 38 2.80 -12.36 -8.18
N THR A 39 2.21 -11.70 -9.17
CA THR A 39 2.89 -11.16 -10.35
C THR A 39 3.27 -9.69 -10.20
N GLU A 40 2.64 -8.99 -9.28
CA GLU A 40 2.79 -7.55 -9.07
C GLU A 40 3.05 -7.24 -7.60
N LEU A 41 3.95 -6.29 -7.37
CA LEU A 41 4.30 -5.80 -6.05
C LEU A 41 3.74 -4.39 -5.86
N LEU A 42 2.80 -4.23 -4.94
CA LEU A 42 2.38 -2.94 -4.41
C LEU A 42 3.40 -2.46 -3.39
N THR A 43 3.70 -1.17 -3.46
CA THR A 43 4.68 -0.49 -2.63
C THR A 43 4.10 0.83 -2.17
N CYS A 44 4.51 1.28 -1.00
CA CYS A 44 4.22 2.62 -0.51
C CYS A 44 5.51 3.26 0.01
N SER A 45 5.68 4.55 -0.23
CA SER A 45 6.85 5.29 0.20
C SER A 45 6.52 6.64 0.82
N ARG A 46 7.47 7.17 1.60
CA ARG A 46 7.35 8.46 2.32
C ARG A 46 7.31 9.70 1.43
N ASP A 47 7.35 9.53 0.10
CA ASP A 47 7.00 10.55 -0.89
C ASP A 47 5.48 10.61 -1.15
N ASP A 48 4.69 9.89 -0.33
CA ASP A 48 3.23 9.82 -0.38
C ASP A 48 2.70 9.16 -1.67
N LEU A 49 3.54 8.38 -2.35
CA LEU A 49 3.18 7.62 -3.53
C LEU A 49 3.01 6.13 -3.22
N LEU A 50 2.03 5.53 -3.88
CA LEU A 50 1.95 4.09 -4.02
C LEU A 50 2.40 3.72 -5.43
N LYS A 51 3.10 2.60 -5.58
CA LYS A 51 3.47 2.07 -6.89
C LYS A 51 3.20 0.59 -7.00
N ILE A 52 2.69 0.18 -8.15
CA ILE A 52 2.66 -1.24 -8.55
C ILE A 52 3.83 -1.48 -9.48
N ILE A 53 4.66 -2.46 -9.14
CA ILE A 53 5.80 -2.93 -9.92
C ILE A 53 5.46 -4.31 -10.48
N ASP A 54 5.53 -4.47 -11.80
CA ASP A 54 5.41 -5.78 -12.44
C ASP A 54 6.70 -6.57 -12.20
N LEU A 55 6.57 -7.75 -11.59
CA LEU A 55 7.71 -8.57 -11.18
C LEU A 55 8.38 -9.30 -12.35
N ARG A 56 7.68 -9.51 -13.46
CA ARG A 56 8.20 -10.21 -14.65
C ARG A 56 9.06 -9.27 -15.49
N ILE A 57 8.56 -8.06 -15.76
CA ILE A 57 9.27 -7.08 -16.60
C ILE A 57 10.05 -6.04 -15.81
N SER A 58 9.90 -6.01 -14.48
CA SER A 58 10.69 -5.18 -13.56
C SER A 58 10.44 -3.67 -13.68
N GLY A 59 9.27 -3.28 -14.20
CA GLY A 59 8.89 -1.90 -14.43
C GLY A 59 7.82 -1.43 -13.44
N VAL A 60 7.84 -0.12 -13.12
CA VAL A 60 6.70 0.52 -12.46
C VAL A 60 5.54 0.55 -13.46
N LYS A 61 4.49 -0.23 -13.16
CA LYS A 61 3.28 -0.33 -13.97
C LYS A 61 2.32 0.82 -13.67
N HIS A 62 2.11 1.11 -12.38
CA HIS A 62 1.25 2.20 -11.93
C HIS A 62 1.92 3.01 -10.83
N THR A 63 1.62 4.32 -10.81
CA THR A 63 1.89 5.21 -9.69
C THR A 63 0.57 5.85 -9.28
N PHE A 64 0.20 5.70 -8.01
CA PHE A 64 -1.01 6.28 -7.43
C PHE A 64 -0.63 7.42 -6.52
N SER A 65 -1.42 8.48 -6.60
CA SER A 65 -1.41 9.61 -5.70
C SER A 65 -2.83 10.13 -5.55
N ALA A 66 -3.08 10.92 -4.51
CA ALA A 66 -4.34 11.59 -4.31
C ALA A 66 -4.10 12.91 -3.58
N PRO A 67 -4.82 14.00 -3.93
CA PRO A 67 -4.83 15.19 -3.10
C PRO A 67 -5.21 14.86 -1.66
N GLY A 68 -4.40 15.33 -0.70
CA GLY A 68 -4.60 15.10 0.73
C GLY A 68 -4.00 13.80 1.27
N PHE A 69 -3.78 12.77 0.44
CA PHE A 69 -3.16 11.53 0.91
C PHE A 69 -1.71 11.80 1.34
N LYS A 70 -1.39 11.41 2.58
CA LYS A 70 -0.04 11.43 3.15
C LYS A 70 0.19 10.19 4.01
N CYS A 71 1.39 9.64 3.97
CA CYS A 71 1.79 8.57 4.88
C CYS A 71 1.85 9.08 6.33
N GLY A 72 1.10 8.43 7.22
CA GLY A 72 1.09 8.76 8.66
C GLY A 72 2.37 8.39 9.44
N SER A 73 3.18 7.46 8.92
CA SER A 73 4.46 7.03 9.52
C SER A 73 5.32 6.22 8.56
N ASP A 74 6.49 5.78 9.03
CA ASP A 74 7.35 4.81 8.33
C ASP A 74 6.79 3.38 8.31
N TRP A 75 5.65 3.12 8.95
CA TRP A 75 4.98 1.82 8.98
C TRP A 75 3.57 1.83 8.38
N THR A 76 3.17 2.93 7.73
CA THR A 76 1.88 3.02 7.02
C THR A 76 1.72 1.83 6.08
N ARG A 77 0.66 1.03 6.26
CA ARG A 77 0.36 -0.10 5.37
C ARG A 77 -0.51 0.30 4.19
N VAL A 78 -0.26 -0.40 3.08
CA VAL A 78 -1.08 -0.42 1.88
C VAL A 78 -1.26 -1.87 1.48
N VAL A 79 -2.42 -2.23 0.95
CA VAL A 79 -2.73 -3.62 0.58
C VAL A 79 -3.59 -3.70 -0.67
N PHE A 80 -3.42 -4.77 -1.44
CA PHE A 80 -4.34 -5.13 -2.51
C PHE A 80 -5.67 -5.64 -1.94
N SER A 81 -6.75 -5.46 -2.70
CA SER A 81 -7.97 -6.23 -2.50
C SER A 81 -7.74 -7.70 -2.89
N PRO A 82 -8.54 -8.64 -2.37
CA PRO A 82 -8.38 -10.07 -2.66
C PRO A 82 -8.61 -10.44 -4.13
N ASP A 83 -9.32 -9.60 -4.89
CA ASP A 83 -9.53 -9.75 -6.33
C ASP A 83 -8.47 -8.99 -7.17
N GLY A 84 -7.56 -8.24 -6.51
CA GLY A 84 -6.49 -7.47 -7.16
C GLY A 84 -6.96 -6.21 -7.90
N ASN A 85 -8.25 -5.87 -7.87
CA ASN A 85 -8.80 -4.74 -8.62
C ASN A 85 -8.61 -3.40 -7.91
N TYR A 86 -8.34 -3.43 -6.61
CA TYR A 86 -8.21 -2.25 -5.77
C TYR A 86 -6.96 -2.28 -4.92
N VAL A 87 -6.51 -1.10 -4.53
CA VAL A 87 -5.52 -0.92 -3.46
C VAL A 87 -6.10 0.04 -2.42
N VAL A 88 -5.86 -0.25 -1.14
CA VAL A 88 -6.29 0.60 -0.03
C VAL A 88 -5.10 1.07 0.79
N ALA A 89 -5.14 2.31 1.24
CA ALA A 89 -4.19 2.88 2.17
C ALA A 89 -4.87 3.79 3.18
N GLY A 90 -4.31 3.82 4.38
CA GLY A 90 -4.65 4.81 5.39
C GLY A 90 -3.75 6.05 5.30
N SER A 91 -4.30 7.21 5.57
CA SER A 91 -3.59 8.49 5.54
C SER A 91 -3.21 8.99 6.94
N ALA A 92 -2.37 10.03 6.95
CA ALA A 92 -2.02 10.80 8.13
C ALA A 92 -3.20 11.58 8.73
N ASP A 93 -4.22 11.89 7.94
CA ASP A 93 -5.40 12.67 8.39
C ASP A 93 -6.56 11.80 8.90
N GLY A 94 -6.39 10.46 8.95
CA GLY A 94 -7.43 9.55 9.39
C GLY A 94 -8.38 9.08 8.28
N SER A 95 -8.10 9.40 7.03
CA SER A 95 -8.89 8.92 5.89
C SER A 95 -8.33 7.62 5.31
N LEU A 96 -9.22 6.72 4.89
CA LEU A 96 -8.89 5.64 3.97
C LEU A 96 -9.07 6.12 2.53
N TYR A 97 -8.13 5.76 1.68
CA TYR A 97 -8.20 5.96 0.24
C TYR A 97 -8.22 4.61 -0.45
N ILE A 98 -9.15 4.43 -1.39
CA ILE A 98 -9.28 3.23 -2.21
C ILE A 98 -9.09 3.65 -3.66
N TRP A 99 -8.05 3.12 -4.30
CA TRP A 99 -7.77 3.35 -5.71
C TRP A 99 -8.14 2.12 -6.53
N SER A 100 -8.68 2.34 -7.72
CA SER A 100 -8.85 1.30 -8.73
C SER A 100 -7.53 1.07 -9.45
N VAL A 101 -7.08 -0.17 -9.47
CA VAL A 101 -5.85 -0.60 -10.16
C VAL A 101 -5.98 -0.36 -11.66
N LEU A 102 -7.17 -0.61 -12.22
CA LEU A 102 -7.44 -0.42 -13.65
C LEU A 102 -7.32 1.04 -14.08
N THR A 103 -7.91 1.95 -13.30
CA THR A 103 -8.02 3.37 -13.70
C THR A 103 -6.91 4.25 -13.14
N GLY A 104 -6.22 3.80 -12.09
CA GLY A 104 -5.25 4.61 -11.36
C GLY A 104 -5.88 5.69 -10.47
N LYS A 105 -7.20 5.77 -10.40
CA LYS A 105 -7.92 6.87 -9.72
C LYS A 105 -8.46 6.42 -8.37
N VAL A 106 -8.59 7.39 -7.46
CA VAL A 106 -9.33 7.20 -6.21
C VAL A 106 -10.80 6.99 -6.55
N GLU A 107 -11.35 5.84 -6.18
CA GLU A 107 -12.78 5.56 -6.31
C GLU A 107 -13.55 5.94 -5.05
N ARG A 108 -12.91 5.83 -3.87
CA ARG A 108 -13.52 6.13 -2.58
C ARG A 108 -12.52 6.74 -1.61
N THR A 109 -13.05 7.64 -0.79
CA THR A 109 -12.36 8.19 0.39
C THR A 109 -13.28 8.06 1.60
N LEU A 110 -12.83 7.36 2.64
CA LEU A 110 -13.61 7.10 3.85
C LEU A 110 -12.95 7.81 5.05
N SER A 111 -13.56 8.90 5.53
CA SER A 111 -12.96 9.80 6.53
C SER A 111 -13.79 9.96 7.81
N LYS A 112 -14.84 9.16 7.97
CA LYS A 112 -15.85 9.39 9.01
C LYS A 112 -15.38 9.09 10.44
N TYR A 113 -14.52 8.09 10.63
CA TYR A 113 -14.36 7.46 11.95
C TYR A 113 -13.01 7.70 12.62
N HIS A 114 -11.91 7.85 11.89
CA HIS A 114 -10.59 8.08 12.48
C HIS A 114 -10.29 9.57 12.55
N SER A 115 -9.67 9.98 13.65
CA SER A 115 -9.15 11.34 13.87
C SER A 115 -7.63 11.36 14.07
N ASN A 116 -7.00 10.18 14.00
CA ASN A 116 -5.56 9.98 14.13
C ASN A 116 -5.01 9.29 12.86
N PRO A 117 -3.70 9.39 12.59
CA PRO A 117 -3.07 8.69 11.47
C PRO A 117 -3.38 7.20 11.47
N ILE A 118 -3.89 6.70 10.34
CA ILE A 118 -4.08 5.26 10.14
C ILE A 118 -2.72 4.64 9.86
N ASN A 119 -2.36 3.62 10.64
CA ASN A 119 -1.08 2.93 10.53
C ASN A 119 -1.19 1.56 9.85
N ALA A 120 -2.33 0.88 9.95
CA ALA A 120 -2.54 -0.39 9.26
C ALA A 120 -3.96 -0.55 8.72
N VAL A 121 -4.04 -1.32 7.64
CA VAL A 121 -5.26 -1.64 6.89
C VAL A 121 -5.21 -3.10 6.46
N ALA A 122 -6.36 -3.74 6.34
CA ALA A 122 -6.48 -5.10 5.81
C ALA A 122 -7.84 -5.30 5.14
N TRP A 123 -7.87 -6.06 4.05
CA TRP A 123 -9.12 -6.55 3.46
C TRP A 123 -9.55 -7.85 4.11
N SER A 124 -10.86 -8.03 4.25
CA SER A 124 -11.43 -9.36 4.42
C SER A 124 -11.15 -10.22 3.18
N PRO A 125 -10.96 -11.55 3.32
CA PRO A 125 -10.72 -12.43 2.17
C PRO A 125 -11.84 -12.42 1.11
N SER A 126 -13.08 -12.12 1.50
CA SER A 126 -14.21 -11.99 0.58
C SER A 126 -14.21 -10.68 -0.22
N GLY A 127 -13.39 -9.70 0.17
CA GLY A 127 -13.39 -8.35 -0.40
C GLY A 127 -14.54 -7.46 0.09
N ALA A 128 -15.45 -7.96 0.92
CA ALA A 128 -16.64 -7.19 1.34
C ALA A 128 -16.36 -6.13 2.41
N HIS A 129 -15.26 -6.30 3.16
CA HIS A 129 -14.89 -5.43 4.26
C HIS A 129 -13.43 -5.03 4.23
N VAL A 130 -13.16 -3.85 4.80
CA VAL A 130 -11.81 -3.38 5.16
C VAL A 130 -11.79 -3.14 6.66
N VAL A 131 -10.70 -3.48 7.32
CA VAL A 131 -10.41 -3.04 8.69
C VAL A 131 -9.27 -2.04 8.64
N SER A 132 -9.37 -0.96 9.41
CA SER A 132 -8.27 -0.03 9.66
C SER A 132 -8.07 0.20 11.15
N VAL A 133 -6.82 0.50 11.51
CA VAL A 133 -6.45 0.90 12.87
C VAL A 133 -5.66 2.21 12.82
N ASP A 134 -5.83 3.05 13.84
CA ASP A 134 -5.11 4.30 13.98
C ASP A 134 -4.20 4.35 15.21
N LYS A 135 -3.36 5.39 15.27
CA LYS A 135 -2.49 5.68 16.43
C LYS A 135 -3.24 6.06 17.71
N GLY A 136 -4.56 6.29 17.64
CA GLY A 136 -5.42 6.61 18.76
C GLY A 136 -6.05 5.38 19.42
N ASN A 137 -5.54 4.18 19.13
CA ASN A 137 -6.04 2.90 19.63
C ASN A 137 -7.46 2.57 19.14
N LYS A 138 -7.88 3.13 17.99
CA LYS A 138 -9.19 2.83 17.40
C LYS A 138 -9.03 1.84 16.24
N ALA A 139 -9.89 0.83 16.23
CA ALA A 139 -10.12 -0.05 15.08
C ALA A 139 -11.50 0.25 14.47
N VAL A 140 -11.60 0.21 13.15
CA VAL A 140 -12.85 0.44 12.41
C VAL A 140 -13.00 -0.65 11.36
N LEU A 141 -14.16 -1.29 11.35
CA LEU A 141 -14.61 -2.16 10.27
C LEU A 141 -15.46 -1.33 9.31
N TRP A 142 -15.10 -1.33 8.04
CA TRP A 142 -15.80 -0.67 6.96
C TRP A 142 -16.56 -1.71 6.16
N SER A 143 -17.84 -1.46 5.96
CA SER A 143 -18.73 -2.19 5.05
C SER A 143 -19.32 -1.19 4.06
N GLU A 144 -19.60 -1.63 2.84
CA GLU A 144 -20.22 -0.80 1.80
C GLU A 144 -19.42 0.46 1.47
N PHE A 145 -18.33 0.27 0.72
CA PHE A 145 -17.50 1.34 0.17
C PHE A 145 -17.41 1.18 -1.34
#